data_AF-X0UB28-F1
#
_entry.id   AF-X0UB28-F1
#
_cell.length_a   1.000
_cell.length_b   1.000
_cell.length_c   1.000
_cell.angle_alpha   90.00
_cell.angle_beta   90.00
_cell.angle_gamma   90.00
#
_symmetry.space_group_name_H-M   'P 1'
#
loop_
_entity.id
_entity.type
_entity.pdbx_description
1 polymer ?
#
loop_
_entity_poly.entity_id
_entity_poly.type
_entity_poly.pdbx_seq_one_letter_code
_entity_poly.pdbx_strand_id
1 'polypeptide(L)'
;MHTLGHTFVPPGIHAGGLRYHAMAPLICQLVDHGHMEARADHQISCFKAAVQFARTEGIISAPETAHCIRATIDEALAAREAGEARVILFNHSGHGLLDLAAYDKYFAGELEDYAYPEDKVREAMTHVPVVEGP
;
A
#
# COMPACT_ATOMS: atom_id res chain seq x y z
N MET A 1 -6.15 8.16 15.57
CA MET A 1 -5.44 7.66 14.37
C MET A 1 -4.95 6.26 14.65
N HIS A 2 -4.88 5.40 13.65
CA HIS A 2 -4.11 4.16 13.71
C HIS A 2 -2.65 4.50 13.42
N THR A 3 -1.72 3.91 14.16
CA THR A 3 -0.30 4.23 14.06
C THR A 3 0.57 3.04 14.46
N LEU A 4 1.77 2.97 13.87
CA LEU A 4 2.87 2.08 14.24
C LEU A 4 3.82 2.70 15.28
N GLY A 5 3.50 3.88 15.80
CA GLY A 5 4.35 4.67 16.70
C GLY A 5 5.27 5.62 15.95
N HIS A 6 5.50 6.81 16.50
CA HIS A 6 6.29 7.86 15.83
C HIS A 6 7.79 7.56 15.72
N THR A 7 8.28 6.58 16.49
CA THR A 7 9.64 6.05 16.41
C THR A 7 9.78 4.91 15.40
N PHE A 8 8.69 4.54 14.70
CA PHE A 8 8.74 3.57 13.60
C PHE A 8 9.71 4.01 12.51
N VAL A 9 10.56 3.07 12.07
CA VAL A 9 11.46 3.26 10.93
C VAL A 9 11.18 2.16 9.90
N PRO A 10 10.81 2.51 8.66
CA PRO A 10 10.58 1.54 7.60
C PRO A 10 11.89 0.83 7.22
N PRO A 11 11.83 -0.42 6.73
CA PRO A 11 13.02 -1.13 6.30
C PRO A 11 13.67 -0.45 5.08
N GLY A 12 15.00 -0.41 5.02
CA GLY A 12 15.73 0.28 3.94
C GLY A 12 15.58 -0.35 2.55
N ILE A 13 15.12 -1.61 2.49
CA ILE A 13 14.80 -2.36 1.27
C ILE A 13 13.41 -2.05 0.72
N HIS A 14 12.64 -1.19 1.38
CA HIS A 14 11.29 -0.83 0.94
C HIS A 14 11.33 0.21 -0.17
N ALA A 15 10.84 -0.17 -1.35
CA ALA A 15 10.75 0.70 -2.53
C ALA A 15 9.30 1.10 -2.88
N GLY A 16 8.32 0.64 -2.09
CA GLY A 16 6.88 0.88 -2.32
C GLY A 16 6.35 2.25 -1.87
N GLY A 17 7.20 3.11 -1.32
CA GLY A 17 6.89 4.53 -1.04
C GLY A 17 6.00 4.84 0.18
N LEU A 18 5.05 3.96 0.52
CA LEU A 18 4.08 4.11 1.64
C LEU A 18 4.72 3.89 3.02
N ARG A 19 5.61 4.79 3.41
CA ARG A 19 6.49 4.67 4.59
C ARG A 19 5.96 5.36 5.85
N TYR A 20 4.90 6.14 5.73
CA TYR A 20 4.38 6.90 6.87
C TYR A 20 3.76 5.96 7.91
N HIS A 21 4.02 6.24 9.18
CA HIS A 21 3.72 5.35 10.30
C HIS A 21 2.27 5.47 10.81
N ALA A 22 1.43 6.28 10.18
CA ALA A 22 0.08 6.56 10.66
C ALA A 22 -0.91 6.78 9.51
N MET A 23 -2.19 6.71 9.84
CA MET A 23 -3.28 7.05 8.93
C MET A 23 -4.08 8.24 9.48
N ALA A 24 -4.65 9.05 8.59
CA ALA A 24 -5.44 10.21 8.99
C ALA A 24 -6.60 9.79 9.93
N PRO A 25 -6.85 10.51 11.05
CA PRO A 25 -7.88 10.15 12.02
C PRO A 25 -9.26 9.91 11.41
N LEU A 26 -9.66 10.72 10.42
CA LEU A 26 -10.94 10.57 9.73
C LEU A 26 -11.07 9.23 9.00
N ILE A 27 -10.00 8.80 8.32
CA ILE A 27 -9.97 7.51 7.62
C ILE A 27 -10.05 6.36 8.62
N CYS A 28 -9.32 6.44 9.74
CA CYS A 28 -9.39 5.44 10.80
C CYS A 28 -10.80 5.28 11.34
N GLN A 29 -11.51 6.39 11.59
CA GLN A 29 -12.90 6.36 12.07
C GLN A 29 -13.85 5.70 11.05
N LEU A 30 -13.67 5.95 9.75
CA LEU A 30 -14.45 5.29 8.71
C LEU A 30 -14.21 3.78 8.68
N VAL A 31 -12.97 3.34 8.89
CA VAL A 31 -12.63 1.91 8.98
C VAL A 31 -13.20 1.29 10.26
N ASP A 32 -12.99 1.92 11.42
CA ASP A 32 -13.47 1.42 12.73
C ASP A 32 -15.00 1.28 12.79
N HIS A 33 -15.73 2.12 12.04
CA HIS A 33 -17.19 2.08 11.94
C HIS A 33 -17.71 1.23 10.77
N GLY A 34 -16.83 0.53 10.03
CA GLY A 34 -17.23 -0.39 8.96
C GLY A 34 -17.72 0.29 7.68
N HIS A 35 -17.38 1.57 7.46
CA HIS A 35 -17.67 2.29 6.22
C HIS A 35 -16.57 2.11 5.15
N MET A 36 -15.39 1.64 5.55
CA MET A 36 -14.25 1.37 4.67
C MET A 36 -13.53 0.10 5.12
N GLU A 37 -12.96 -0.62 4.16
CA GLU A 37 -12.09 -1.77 4.41
C GLU A 37 -10.62 -1.35 4.29
N ALA A 38 -9.77 -1.94 5.13
CA ALA A 38 -8.33 -1.74 5.08
C ALA A 38 -7.64 -2.97 4.48
N ARG A 39 -6.65 -2.72 3.62
CA ARG A 39 -5.86 -3.75 2.94
C ARG A 39 -4.39 -3.38 2.99
N ALA A 40 -3.53 -4.39 3.08
CA ALA A 40 -2.08 -4.26 2.96
C ALA A 40 -1.57 -5.30 1.96
N ASP A 41 -0.73 -4.86 1.03
CA ASP A 41 -0.12 -5.72 0.01
C ASP A 41 1.40 -5.62 0.10
N HIS A 42 2.06 -6.72 -0.23
CA HIS A 42 3.51 -6.72 -0.33
C HIS A 42 4.00 -6.14 -1.67
N GLN A 43 5.16 -5.48 -1.64
CA GLN A 43 5.65 -4.64 -2.73
C GLN A 43 5.85 -5.41 -4.05
N ILE A 44 6.34 -6.65 -4.02
CA ILE A 44 6.56 -7.43 -5.26
C ILE A 44 5.24 -7.58 -6.03
N SER A 45 4.15 -7.88 -5.32
CA SER A 45 2.83 -8.05 -5.94
C SER A 45 2.29 -6.74 -6.54
N CYS A 46 2.58 -5.61 -5.90
CA CYS A 46 2.25 -4.27 -6.38
C CYS A 46 3.05 -3.91 -7.64
N PHE A 47 4.36 -4.15 -7.66
CA PHE A 47 5.19 -3.91 -8.84
C PHE A 47 4.76 -4.78 -10.02
N LYS A 48 4.43 -6.05 -9.79
CA LYS A 48 3.87 -6.93 -10.83
C LYS A 48 2.59 -6.35 -11.43
N ALA A 49 1.68 -5.84 -10.60
CA ALA A 49 0.45 -5.19 -11.02
C ALA A 49 0.72 -3.91 -11.82
N ALA A 50 1.66 -3.06 -11.37
CA ALA A 50 2.03 -1.84 -12.08
C ALA A 50 2.68 -2.13 -13.44
N VAL A 51 3.50 -3.17 -13.57
CA VAL A 51 4.07 -3.58 -14.87
C VAL A 51 2.98 -4.09 -15.80
N GLN A 52 2.00 -4.85 -15.29
CA GLN A 52 0.84 -5.25 -16.08
C GLN A 52 0.05 -4.03 -16.56
N PHE A 53 -0.22 -3.08 -15.68
CA PHE A 53 -0.94 -1.83 -16.01
C PHE A 53 -0.17 -1.00 -17.04
N ALA A 54 1.13 -0.82 -16.90
CA ALA A 54 1.95 -0.09 -17.87
C ALA A 54 1.93 -0.76 -19.26
N ARG A 55 1.94 -2.09 -19.31
CA ARG A 55 1.89 -2.84 -20.59
C ARG A 55 0.52 -2.82 -21.26
N THR A 56 -0.54 -2.59 -20.50
CA THR A 56 -1.92 -2.60 -21.00
C THR A 56 -2.43 -1.19 -21.31
N GLU A 57 -2.17 -0.24 -20.42
CA GLU A 57 -2.67 1.13 -20.47
C GLU A 57 -1.60 2.16 -20.91
N GLY A 58 -0.33 1.78 -20.99
CA GLY A 58 0.76 2.67 -21.41
C GLY A 58 1.24 3.68 -20.36
N ILE A 59 0.81 3.55 -19.10
CA ILE A 59 1.12 4.49 -18.01
C ILE A 59 2.07 3.84 -17.00
N ILE A 60 3.26 4.44 -16.82
CA ILE A 60 4.17 4.09 -15.72
C ILE A 60 3.66 4.77 -14.44
N SER A 61 3.25 3.96 -13.47
CA SER A 61 2.61 4.44 -12.23
C SER A 61 3.64 4.59 -11.11
N ALA A 62 3.38 5.46 -10.13
CA ALA A 62 4.24 5.53 -8.95
C ALA A 62 4.16 4.22 -8.13
N PRO A 63 5.22 3.83 -7.40
CA PRO A 63 5.19 2.66 -6.52
C PRO A 63 4.06 2.70 -5.47
N GLU A 64 3.68 3.89 -4.99
CA GLU A 64 2.53 4.07 -4.10
C GLU A 64 1.23 3.73 -4.82
N THR A 65 1.02 4.29 -6.02
CA THR A 65 -0.16 4.04 -6.87
C THR A 65 -0.29 2.55 -7.25
N ALA A 66 0.83 1.83 -7.32
CA ALA A 66 0.84 0.39 -7.63
C ALA A 66 0.01 -0.45 -6.64
N HIS A 67 -0.14 -0.02 -5.38
CA HIS A 67 -0.97 -0.68 -4.38
C HIS A 67 -2.47 -0.60 -4.76
N CYS A 68 -2.93 0.57 -5.20
CA CYS A 68 -4.30 0.75 -5.69
C CYS A 68 -4.56 -0.06 -6.96
N ILE A 69 -3.60 -0.10 -7.88
CA ILE A 69 -3.70 -0.90 -9.12
C ILE A 69 -3.81 -2.39 -8.77
N ARG A 70 -3.01 -2.88 -7.82
CA ARG A 70 -3.08 -4.27 -7.35
C ARG A 70 -4.47 -4.61 -6.83
N ALA A 71 -5.03 -3.76 -5.96
CA ALA A 71 -6.38 -3.96 -5.44
C ALA A 71 -7.44 -3.92 -6.54
N THR A 72 -7.31 -2.99 -7.49
CA THR A 72 -8.24 -2.85 -8.62
C THR A 72 -8.24 -4.07 -9.53
N ILE A 73 -7.08 -4.64 -9.82
CA ILE A 73 -6.98 -5.88 -10.60
C ILE A 73 -7.67 -7.03 -9.86
N ASP A 74 -7.50 -7.13 -8.55
CA ASP A 74 -8.13 -8.20 -7.77
C ASP A 74 -9.66 -8.09 -7.73
N GLU A 75 -10.19 -6.88 -7.58
CA GLU A 75 -11.62 -6.62 -7.69
C GLU A 75 -12.17 -6.97 -9.08
N ALA A 76 -11.41 -6.68 -10.14
CA ALA A 76 -11.80 -7.02 -11.51
C ALA A 76 -11.79 -8.54 -11.75
N LEU A 77 -10.82 -9.27 -11.18
CA LEU A 77 -10.76 -10.72 -11.24
C LEU A 77 -11.91 -11.35 -10.46
N ALA A 78 -12.22 -10.84 -9.26
CA ALA A 78 -13.33 -11.30 -8.45
C ALA A 78 -14.69 -11.06 -9.14
N ALA A 79 -14.90 -9.89 -9.74
CA ALA A 79 -16.10 -9.60 -10.52
C ALA A 79 -16.26 -10.55 -11.71
N ARG A 80 -15.16 -10.86 -12.42
CA ARG A 80 -15.17 -11.85 -13.51
C ARG A 80 -15.55 -13.25 -13.01
N GLU A 81 -15.01 -13.69 -11.88
CA GLU A 81 -15.31 -14.99 -11.27
C GLU A 81 -16.77 -15.08 -10.80
N ALA A 82 -17.32 -13.97 -10.28
CA ALA A 82 -18.73 -13.85 -9.92
C ALA A 82 -19.67 -13.69 -11.12
N GLY A 83 -19.15 -13.42 -12.32
CA GLY A 83 -19.95 -13.12 -13.52
C GLY A 83 -20.65 -11.75 -13.45
N GLU A 84 -20.11 -10.81 -12.67
CA GLU A 84 -20.70 -9.50 -12.42
C GLU A 84 -20.04 -8.41 -13.28
N ALA A 85 -20.87 -7.53 -13.86
CA ALA A 85 -20.40 -6.30 -14.49
C ALA A 85 -20.16 -5.22 -13.42
N ARG A 86 -18.98 -5.24 -12.79
CA ARG A 86 -18.58 -4.29 -11.74
C ARG A 86 -17.88 -3.06 -12.33
N VAL A 87 -18.30 -1.87 -11.93
CA VAL A 87 -17.56 -0.62 -12.19
C VAL A 87 -16.64 -0.36 -11.01
N ILE A 88 -15.33 -0.28 -11.27
CA ILE A 88 -14.31 -0.07 -10.24
C ILE A 88 -13.66 1.28 -10.49
N LEU A 89 -13.80 2.19 -9.52
CA LEU A 89 -13.10 3.47 -9.50
C LEU A 89 -11.93 3.38 -8.54
N PHE A 90 -10.74 3.74 -9.00
CA PHE A 90 -9.56 3.87 -8.15
C PHE A 90 -8.85 5.20 -8.40
N ASN A 91 -8.13 5.68 -7.39
CA ASN A 91 -7.34 6.89 -7.51
C ASN A 91 -5.94 6.57 -8.06
N HIS A 92 -5.63 7.04 -9.27
CA HIS A 92 -4.27 7.03 -9.80
C HIS A 92 -3.51 8.25 -9.27
N SER A 93 -2.87 8.08 -8.11
CA SER A 93 -2.30 9.19 -7.34
C SER A 93 -1.07 9.86 -7.97
N GLY A 94 -0.42 9.24 -8.95
CA GLY A 94 0.80 9.78 -9.55
C GLY A 94 1.52 8.82 -10.49
N HIS A 95 2.34 9.38 -11.37
CA HIS A 95 3.18 8.66 -12.33
C HIS A 95 4.53 8.24 -11.72
N GLY A 96 5.15 7.19 -12.26
CA GLY A 96 6.42 6.64 -11.78
C GLY A 96 7.67 7.08 -12.56
N LEU A 97 7.57 8.14 -13.37
CA LEU A 97 8.68 8.57 -14.24
C LEU A 97 9.95 8.97 -13.48
N LEU A 98 9.81 9.39 -12.21
CA LEU A 98 10.93 9.73 -11.34
C LEU A 98 11.30 8.60 -10.36
N ASP A 99 10.56 7.50 -10.41
CA ASP A 99 10.70 6.34 -9.52
C ASP A 99 11.27 5.13 -10.27
N LEU A 100 11.84 5.33 -11.46
CA LEU A 100 12.36 4.26 -12.31
C LEU A 100 13.44 3.42 -11.62
N ALA A 101 14.21 3.99 -10.69
CA ALA A 101 15.17 3.23 -9.89
C ALA A 101 14.52 2.13 -9.04
N ALA A 102 13.26 2.33 -8.60
CA ALA A 102 12.52 1.29 -7.88
C ALA A 102 12.07 0.16 -8.83
N TYR A 103 11.68 0.52 -10.06
CA TYR A 103 11.39 -0.45 -11.12
C TYR A 103 12.63 -1.23 -11.55
N ASP A 104 13.79 -0.59 -11.65
CA ASP A 104 15.06 -1.26 -11.97
C ASP A 104 15.37 -2.34 -10.95
N LYS A 105 15.23 -2.04 -9.65
CA LYS A 105 15.38 -3.03 -8.56
C LYS A 105 14.39 -4.18 -8.68
N TYR A 106 13.13 -3.89 -9.04
CA TYR A 106 12.14 -4.93 -9.28
C TYR A 106 12.55 -5.86 -10.43
N PHE A 107 12.97 -5.29 -11.57
CA PHE A 107 13.41 -6.07 -12.73
C PHE A 107 14.71 -6.84 -12.49
N ALA A 108 15.61 -6.31 -11.65
CA ALA A 108 16.82 -6.98 -11.20
C ALA A 108 16.56 -8.10 -10.18
N GLY A 109 15.33 -8.22 -9.65
CA GLY A 109 15.00 -9.20 -8.61
C GLY A 109 15.57 -8.85 -7.23
N GLU A 110 15.88 -7.56 -7.00
CA GLU A 110 16.49 -7.05 -5.76
C GLU A 110 15.45 -6.61 -4.71
N LEU A 111 14.17 -6.60 -5.06
CA LEU A 111 13.11 -6.32 -4.09
C LEU A 111 12.75 -7.59 -3.30
N GLU A 112 12.55 -7.40 -2.01
CA GLU A 112 12.12 -8.45 -1.08
C GLU A 112 10.83 -8.05 -0.38
N ASP A 113 9.90 -8.97 -0.25
CA ASP A 113 8.73 -8.75 0.59
C ASP A 113 9.14 -8.90 2.06
N TYR A 114 9.00 -7.81 2.81
CA TYR A 114 9.38 -7.75 4.21
C TYR A 114 8.16 -7.46 5.08
N ALA A 115 7.79 -8.42 5.92
CA ALA A 115 6.85 -8.19 7.01
C ALA A 115 7.59 -7.51 8.17
N TYR A 116 7.14 -6.32 8.57
CA TYR A 116 7.79 -5.61 9.66
C TYR A 116 7.59 -6.37 10.99
N PRO A 117 8.67 -6.62 11.77
CA PRO A 117 8.58 -7.41 12.99
C PRO A 117 7.62 -6.80 14.03
N GLU A 118 6.70 -7.60 14.55
CA GLU A 118 5.68 -7.16 15.53
C GLU A 118 6.28 -6.67 16.84
N ASP A 119 7.41 -7.23 17.26
CA ASP A 119 8.18 -6.78 18.43
C ASP A 119 8.69 -5.35 18.27
N LYS A 120 9.16 -4.97 17.07
CA LYS A 120 9.56 -3.58 16.78
C LYS A 120 8.36 -2.62 16.79
N VAL A 121 7.20 -3.07 16.30
CA VAL A 121 5.97 -2.27 16.42
C VAL A 121 5.60 -2.09 17.90
N ARG A 122 5.62 -3.17 18.70
CA ARG A 122 5.34 -3.09 20.14
C ARG A 122 6.30 -2.15 20.86
N GLU A 123 7.59 -2.21 20.56
CA GLU A 123 8.60 -1.28 21.08
C GLU A 123 8.25 0.17 20.73
N ALA A 124 7.99 0.46 19.46
CA ALA A 124 7.64 1.81 19.01
C ALA A 124 6.36 2.35 19.68
N MET A 125 5.39 1.47 19.94
CA MET A 125 4.16 1.82 20.64
C MET A 125 4.37 2.20 22.11
N THR A 126 5.45 1.76 22.76
CA THR A 126 5.77 2.19 24.15
C THR A 126 6.08 3.68 24.27
N HIS A 127 6.46 4.32 23.15
CA HIS A 127 6.75 5.75 23.08
C HIS A 127 5.53 6.60 22.68
N VAL A 128 4.38 5.97 22.40
CA VAL A 128 3.15 6.70 22.08
C VAL A 128 2.50 7.19 23.38
N PRO A 129 2.16 8.48 23.51
CA PRO A 129 1.49 9.00 24.69
C PRO A 129 0.16 8.29 24.93
N VAL A 130 -0.07 7.84 26.15
CA VAL A 130 -1.40 7.39 26.59
C VAL A 130 -2.21 8.64 26.90
N VAL A 131 -3.22 8.88 26.07
CA VAL A 131 -4.20 9.95 26.29
C VAL A 131 -5.50 9.30 26.77
N GLU A 132 -6.08 9.84 27.84
CA GLU A 132 -7.45 9.49 28.22
C GLU A 132 -8.38 9.97 27.11
N GLY A 133 -9.25 9.07 26.63
CA GLY A 133 -10.27 9.43 25.66
C GLY A 133 -11.27 10.43 26.26
N PRO A 134 -12.03 11.17 25.41
CA PRO A 134 -13.15 11.94 25.89
C PRO A 134 -14.21 11.09 26.60
#